data_AF-A0A435WRD3-F1
#
_entry.id   AF-A0A435WRD3-F1
#
_cell.length_a   1.000
_cell.length_b   1.000
_cell.length_c   1.000
_cell.angle_alpha   90.00
_cell.angle_beta   90.00
_cell.angle_gamma   90.00
#
_symmetry.space_group_name_H-M   'P 1'
#
loop_
_entity.id
_entity.type
_entity.pdbx_description
1 polymer ?
#
loop_
_entity_poly.entity_id
_entity_poly.type
_entity_poly.pdbx_seq_one_letter_code
_entity_poly.pdbx_strand_id
1 'polypeptide(L)'
;DMKEFRVGILGGENETDRLRNYQCLADHLKTEFGFEKVSLFPAADYDGVIQGLLGGTLDFAELGASGYASVVLKDPKAVTPILTTQQTDGATGYYSIGLALKSSGITDIKSAKGKKLGYADPDSTSGYL
;
A
#
# COMPACT_ATOMS: atom_id res chain seq x y z
N ASP A 1 2.77 -26.17 8.33
CA ASP A 1 2.86 -25.90 6.89
C ASP A 1 1.69 -25.06 6.42
N MET A 2 2.00 -23.92 5.80
CA MET A 2 1.01 -23.00 5.24
C MET A 2 0.62 -23.46 3.84
N LYS A 3 -0.67 -23.81 3.64
CA LYS A 3 -1.19 -24.34 2.37
C LYS A 3 -1.68 -23.24 1.43
N GLU A 4 -2.27 -22.19 1.99
CA GLU A 4 -2.74 -21.02 1.27
C GLU A 4 -1.96 -19.78 1.72
N PHE A 5 -1.52 -18.97 0.76
CA PHE A 5 -0.87 -17.69 1.01
C PHE A 5 -1.78 -16.54 0.60
N ARG A 6 -2.07 -15.63 1.53
CA ARG A 6 -3.09 -14.58 1.38
C ARG A 6 -2.42 -13.22 1.23
N VAL A 7 -2.57 -12.63 0.04
CA VAL A 7 -1.94 -11.36 -0.33
C VAL A 7 -2.97 -10.25 -0.29
N GLY A 8 -2.76 -9.24 0.57
CA GLY A 8 -3.52 -8.00 0.56
C GLY A 8 -3.06 -7.08 -0.56
N ILE A 9 -4.00 -6.52 -1.31
CA ILE A 9 -3.74 -5.52 -2.34
C ILE A 9 -4.38 -4.21 -1.90
N LEU A 10 -3.58 -3.15 -1.80
CA LEU A 10 -4.03 -1.83 -1.40
C LEU A 10 -5.11 -1.28 -2.35
N GLY A 11 -5.98 -0.45 -1.77
CA GLY A 11 -7.01 0.33 -2.48
C GLY A 11 -6.43 1.38 -3.45
N GLY A 12 -7.33 2.08 -4.14
CA GLY A 12 -6.97 3.26 -4.96
C GLY A 12 -7.13 3.09 -6.48
N GLU A 13 -7.40 1.87 -6.96
CA GLU A 13 -7.67 1.56 -8.36
C GLU A 13 -8.85 0.59 -8.52
N ASN A 14 -9.31 0.40 -9.77
CA ASN A 14 -10.34 -0.58 -10.09
C ASN A 14 -9.91 -2.00 -9.66
N GLU A 15 -10.80 -2.71 -8.96
CA GLU A 15 -10.54 -4.07 -8.47
C GLU A 15 -10.12 -5.06 -9.56
N THR A 16 -10.78 -5.03 -10.71
CA THR A 16 -10.51 -5.97 -11.81
C THR A 16 -9.11 -5.76 -12.37
N ASP A 17 -8.68 -4.51 -12.51
CA ASP A 17 -7.33 -4.18 -12.98
C ASP A 17 -6.28 -4.59 -11.95
N ARG A 18 -6.53 -4.37 -10.66
CA ARG A 18 -5.63 -4.81 -9.59
C ARG A 18 -5.43 -6.33 -9.59
N LEU A 19 -6.52 -7.10 -9.64
CA LEU A 19 -6.44 -8.56 -9.71
C LEU A 19 -5.65 -9.03 -10.94
N ARG A 20 -5.89 -8.43 -12.11
CA ARG A 20 -5.15 -8.73 -13.34
C ARG A 20 -3.66 -8.43 -13.20
N ASN A 21 -3.31 -7.26 -12.65
CA ASN A 21 -1.92 -6.82 -12.52
C ASN A 21 -1.13 -7.67 -11.51
N TYR A 22 -1.78 -8.16 -10.46
CA TYR A 22 -1.16 -9.01 -9.44
C TYR A 22 -1.16 -10.51 -9.78
N GLN A 23 -1.83 -10.94 -10.85
CA GLN A 23 -1.91 -12.36 -11.21
C GLN A 23 -0.51 -12.97 -11.43
N CYS A 24 0.39 -12.25 -12.09
CA CYS A 24 1.76 -12.71 -12.31
C CYS A 24 2.49 -12.98 -10.99
N LEU A 25 2.34 -12.09 -9.99
CA LEU A 25 2.90 -12.30 -8.66
C LEU A 25 2.31 -13.55 -7.99
N ALA A 26 1.00 -13.75 -8.06
CA ALA A 26 0.33 -14.91 -7.46
C ALA A 26 0.84 -16.23 -8.07
N ASP A 27 1.01 -16.27 -9.39
CA ASP A 27 1.49 -17.45 -10.11
C ASP A 27 2.95 -17.78 -9.76
N HIS A 28 3.81 -16.76 -9.66
CA HIS A 28 5.19 -16.93 -9.22
C HIS A 28 5.28 -17.37 -7.75
N LEU A 29 4.51 -16.75 -6.85
CA LEU A 29 4.48 -17.16 -5.44
C LEU A 29 4.08 -18.64 -5.29
N LYS A 30 3.09 -19.08 -6.06
CA LYS A 30 2.67 -20.48 -6.09
C LYS A 30 3.78 -21.40 -6.58
N THR A 31 4.43 -21.05 -7.70
CA THR A 31 5.41 -21.89 -8.39
C THR A 31 6.74 -21.98 -7.62
N GLU A 32 7.26 -20.84 -7.16
CA GLU A 32 8.59 -20.75 -6.55
C GLU A 32 8.59 -21.23 -5.08
N PHE A 33 7.49 -21.04 -4.36
CA PHE A 33 7.39 -21.39 -2.93
C PHE A 33 6.51 -22.61 -2.66
N GLY A 34 5.87 -23.19 -3.68
CA GLY A 34 5.12 -24.44 -3.56
C GLY A 34 3.79 -24.35 -2.80
N PHE A 35 3.20 -23.16 -2.70
CA PHE A 35 1.87 -23.01 -2.09
C PHE A 35 0.80 -23.77 -2.90
N GLU A 36 -0.16 -24.40 -2.22
CA GLU A 36 -1.29 -25.06 -2.90
C GLU A 36 -2.20 -24.00 -3.54
N LYS A 37 -2.34 -22.85 -2.87
CA LYS A 37 -3.17 -21.72 -3.27
C LYS A 37 -2.51 -20.39 -2.92
N VAL A 38 -2.62 -19.41 -3.80
CA VAL A 38 -2.35 -18.00 -3.50
C VAL A 38 -3.64 -17.23 -3.76
N SER A 39 -4.11 -16.49 -2.76
CA SER A 39 -5.34 -15.71 -2.84
C SER A 39 -5.03 -14.23 -2.76
N LEU A 40 -5.61 -13.47 -3.69
CA LEU A 40 -5.51 -12.02 -3.77
C LEU A 40 -6.73 -11.38 -3.11
N PHE A 41 -6.50 -10.50 -2.14
CA PHE A 41 -7.53 -9.79 -1.38
C PHE A 41 -7.44 -8.29 -1.68
N PRO A 42 -8.18 -7.80 -2.68
CA PRO A 42 -8.28 -6.38 -2.93
C PRO A 42 -9.05 -5.71 -1.79
N ALA A 43 -8.40 -4.79 -1.07
CA ALA A 43 -9.07 -3.97 -0.06
C ALA A 43 -9.71 -2.73 -0.68
N ALA A 44 -10.71 -2.16 0.00
CA ALA A 44 -11.32 -0.89 -0.39
C ALA A 44 -10.40 0.31 -0.07
N ASP A 45 -9.66 0.21 1.04
CA ASP A 45 -8.81 1.25 1.59
C ASP A 45 -7.55 0.63 2.24
N TYR A 46 -6.70 1.47 2.81
CA TYR A 46 -5.45 1.04 3.46
C TYR A 46 -5.72 0.34 4.81
N ASP A 47 -6.69 0.83 5.59
CA ASP A 47 -7.01 0.23 6.90
C ASP A 47 -7.45 -1.23 6.74
N GLY A 48 -8.21 -1.58 5.70
CA GLY A 48 -8.57 -2.98 5.43
C GLY A 48 -7.37 -3.93 5.33
N VAL A 49 -6.27 -3.49 4.70
CA VAL A 49 -5.02 -4.27 4.62
C VAL A 49 -4.30 -4.28 5.97
N ILE A 50 -4.21 -3.14 6.64
CA ILE A 50 -3.58 -3.00 7.97
C ILE A 50 -4.24 -3.92 8.99
N GLN A 51 -5.57 -3.91 9.07
CA GLN A 51 -6.33 -4.78 9.97
C GLN A 51 -6.22 -6.24 9.56
N GLY A 52 -6.13 -6.53 8.26
CA GLY A 52 -5.93 -7.89 7.77
C GLY A 52 -4.60 -8.49 8.22
N LEU A 53 -3.52 -7.71 8.19
CA LEU A 53 -2.21 -8.10 8.70
C LEU A 53 -2.22 -8.25 10.23
N LEU A 54 -2.76 -7.26 10.96
CA LEU A 54 -2.86 -7.30 12.42
C LEU A 54 -3.72 -8.48 12.92
N GLY A 55 -4.79 -8.80 12.20
CA GLY A 55 -5.69 -9.90 12.52
C GLY A 55 -5.21 -11.28 12.03
N GLY A 56 -4.09 -11.35 11.32
CA GLY A 56 -3.57 -12.60 10.73
C GLY A 56 -4.49 -13.20 9.66
N THR A 57 -5.36 -12.38 9.05
CA THR A 57 -6.20 -12.79 7.92
C THR A 57 -5.50 -12.58 6.57
N LEU A 58 -4.41 -11.81 6.55
CA LEU A 58 -3.47 -11.66 5.44
C LEU A 58 -2.07 -12.10 5.87
N ASP A 59 -1.32 -12.68 4.95
CA ASP A 59 0.06 -13.16 5.18
C ASP A 59 1.11 -12.20 4.62
N PHE A 60 0.74 -11.41 3.60
CA PHE A 60 1.62 -10.44 2.96
C PHE A 60 0.83 -9.27 2.39
N ALA A 61 1.43 -8.08 2.44
CA ALA A 61 1.02 -6.94 1.63
C ALA A 61 2.22 -5.99 1.45
N GLU A 62 2.26 -5.28 0.33
CA GLU A 62 3.14 -4.12 0.17
C GLU A 62 2.49 -2.91 0.85
N LEU A 63 3.24 -2.21 1.70
CA LEU A 63 2.78 -1.03 2.44
C LEU A 63 3.74 0.14 2.21
N GLY A 64 3.18 1.35 2.14
CA GLY A 64 3.95 2.57 2.36
C GLY A 64 4.43 2.68 3.81
N ALA A 65 5.38 3.58 4.07
CA ALA A 65 5.99 3.76 5.39
C ALA A 65 4.95 4.06 6.50
N SER A 66 3.93 4.87 6.20
CA SER A 66 2.82 5.18 7.12
C SER A 66 2.02 3.94 7.47
N GLY A 67 1.59 3.14 6.48
CA GLY A 67 0.85 1.90 6.74
C GLY A 67 1.66 0.87 7.54
N TYR A 68 2.96 0.73 7.22
CA TYR A 68 3.86 -0.12 8.01
C TYR A 68 3.99 0.38 9.46
N ALA A 69 4.16 1.69 9.66
CA ALA A 69 4.20 2.29 10.99
C ALA A 69 2.88 2.08 11.74
N SER A 70 1.72 2.23 11.09
CA SER A 70 0.40 1.95 11.66
C SER A 70 0.28 0.53 12.19
N VAL A 71 0.82 -0.47 11.47
CA VAL A 71 0.87 -1.86 11.94
C VAL A 71 1.79 -2.00 13.16
N VAL A 72 3.05 -1.57 13.05
CA VAL A 72 4.08 -1.76 14.09
C VAL A 72 3.77 -1.01 15.39
N LEU A 73 3.15 0.16 15.30
CA LEU A 73 2.71 0.93 16.47
C LEU A 73 1.59 0.22 17.24
N LYS A 74 0.73 -0.54 16.55
CA LYS A 74 -0.35 -1.33 17.15
C LYS A 74 0.16 -2.66 17.69
N ASP A 75 0.94 -3.39 16.89
CA ASP A 75 1.63 -4.61 17.31
C ASP A 75 2.98 -4.76 16.57
N PRO A 76 4.12 -4.59 17.26
CA PRO A 76 5.44 -4.68 16.64
C PRO A 76 5.84 -6.09 16.21
N LYS A 77 5.04 -7.13 16.56
CA LYS A 77 5.27 -8.52 16.18
C LYS A 77 4.32 -9.01 15.08
N ALA A 78 3.34 -8.21 14.67
CA ALA A 78 2.33 -8.63 13.70
C ALA A 78 2.93 -8.93 12.31
N VAL A 79 3.98 -8.20 11.93
CA VAL A 79 4.63 -8.36 10.62
C VAL A 79 6.14 -8.32 10.74
N THR A 80 6.83 -8.93 9.78
CA THR A 80 8.28 -8.81 9.58
C THR A 80 8.54 -8.15 8.23
N PRO A 81 9.25 -7.00 8.16
CA PRO A 81 9.62 -6.42 6.88
C PRO A 81 10.67 -7.32 6.20
N ILE A 82 10.36 -7.78 4.98
CA ILE A 82 11.24 -8.70 4.23
C ILE A 82 11.85 -8.09 2.97
N LEU A 83 11.26 -7.01 2.45
CA LEU A 83 11.69 -6.36 1.20
C LEU A 83 11.26 -4.90 1.17
N THR A 84 11.94 -4.11 0.33
CA THR A 84 11.55 -2.75 -0.05
C THR A 84 11.82 -2.53 -1.52
N THR A 85 11.03 -1.66 -2.14
CA THR A 85 11.13 -1.36 -3.57
C THR A 85 12.29 -0.40 -3.83
N GLN A 86 13.23 -0.83 -4.68
CA GLN A 86 14.25 0.05 -5.25
C GLN A 86 13.81 0.52 -6.64
N GLN A 87 13.82 1.82 -6.85
CA GLN A 87 13.51 2.46 -8.12
C GLN A 87 14.66 2.26 -9.12
N THR A 88 14.37 2.48 -10.41
CA THR A 88 15.34 2.28 -11.50
C THR A 88 16.55 3.23 -11.44
N ASP A 89 16.42 4.35 -10.73
CA ASP A 89 17.51 5.29 -10.42
C ASP A 89 18.29 4.93 -9.15
N GLY A 90 17.96 3.80 -8.51
CA GLY A 90 18.58 3.30 -7.29
C GLY A 90 17.97 3.84 -6.00
N ALA A 91 17.00 4.76 -6.06
CA ALA A 91 16.35 5.30 -4.86
C ALA A 91 15.49 4.23 -4.17
N THR A 92 15.53 4.19 -2.84
CA THR A 92 14.69 3.29 -2.01
C THR A 92 13.55 4.06 -1.33
N GLY A 93 13.18 5.20 -1.91
CA GLY A 93 12.19 6.13 -1.36
C GLY A 93 11.74 7.11 -2.43
N TYR A 94 10.88 8.05 -2.05
CA TYR A 94 10.28 9.00 -2.97
C TYR A 94 9.97 10.34 -2.27
N TYR A 95 9.65 11.35 -3.06
CA TYR A 95 9.20 12.65 -2.57
C TYR A 95 7.67 12.76 -2.64
N SER A 96 7.06 13.28 -1.57
CA SER A 96 5.65 13.68 -1.57
C SER A 96 5.50 15.03 -2.28
N ILE A 97 4.54 15.12 -3.20
CA ILE A 97 4.28 16.34 -3.97
C ILE A 97 2.84 16.80 -3.79
N GLY A 98 2.66 18.09 -3.54
CA GLY A 98 1.35 18.74 -3.60
C GLY A 98 1.05 19.19 -5.02
N LEU A 99 -0.11 18.81 -5.56
CA LEU A 99 -0.56 19.23 -6.89
C LEU A 99 -1.69 20.23 -6.77
N ALA A 100 -1.63 21.28 -7.59
CA ALA A 100 -2.69 22.27 -7.71
C ALA A 100 -2.98 22.55 -9.19
N LEU A 101 -4.26 22.75 -9.51
CA LEU A 101 -4.64 23.19 -10.85
C LEU A 101 -4.03 24.56 -11.13
N LYS A 102 -3.56 24.77 -12.36
CA LYS A 102 -3.06 26.09 -12.79
C LYS A 102 -4.09 27.21 -12.56
N SER A 103 -5.38 26.91 -12.76
CA SER A 103 -6.50 27.84 -12.54
C SER A 103 -6.78 28.15 -11.06
N SER A 104 -6.19 27.43 -10.11
CA SER A 104 -6.40 27.67 -8.67
C SER A 104 -5.65 28.90 -8.15
N GLY A 105 -4.65 29.39 -8.89
CA GLY A 105 -3.76 30.46 -8.46
C GLY A 105 -2.82 30.08 -7.30
N ILE A 106 -2.75 28.81 -6.91
CA ILE A 106 -1.82 28.31 -5.90
C ILE A 106 -0.44 28.16 -6.54
N THR A 107 0.52 28.96 -6.10
CA THR A 107 1.91 28.94 -6.60
C THR A 107 2.93 28.51 -5.55
N ASP A 108 2.52 28.49 -4.29
CA ASP A 108 3.32 28.02 -3.16
C ASP A 108 2.42 27.52 -2.01
N ILE A 109 3.02 26.93 -0.97
CA ILE A 109 2.28 26.40 0.18
C ILE A 109 1.55 27.49 0.98
N LYS A 110 2.05 28.73 0.98
CA LYS A 110 1.41 29.84 1.71
C LYS A 110 0.09 30.22 1.04
N SER A 111 0.05 30.23 -0.29
CA SER A 111 -1.14 30.50 -1.10
C SER A 111 -2.21 29.41 -0.99
N ALA A 112 -1.84 28.22 -0.54
CA ALA A 112 -2.76 27.12 -0.26
C ALA A 112 -3.54 27.30 1.06
N LYS A 113 -3.16 28.24 1.93
CA LYS A 113 -3.83 28.44 3.23
C LYS A 113 -5.32 28.77 3.05
N GLY A 114 -6.16 28.04 3.77
CA GLY A 114 -7.63 28.19 3.71
C GLY A 114 -8.28 27.60 2.45
N LYS A 115 -7.50 26.95 1.57
CA LYS A 115 -8.02 26.16 0.45
C LYS A 115 -8.35 24.73 0.91
N LYS A 116 -9.05 23.99 0.07
CA LYS A 116 -9.38 22.58 0.32
C LYS A 116 -8.26 21.70 -0.22
N LEU A 117 -7.76 20.79 0.62
CA LEU A 117 -6.82 19.75 0.24
C LEU A 117 -7.58 18.43 0.06
N GLY A 118 -7.32 17.73 -1.04
CA GLY A 118 -7.78 16.36 -1.23
C GLY A 118 -6.70 15.41 -0.75
N TYR A 119 -7.00 14.63 0.29
CA TYR A 119 -6.14 13.55 0.77
C TYR A 119 -6.42 12.27 -0.03
N ALA A 120 -5.42 11.39 -0.10
CA ALA A 120 -5.60 10.09 -0.74
C ALA A 120 -6.33 9.11 0.20
N ASP A 121 -5.76 8.89 1.38
CA ASP A 121 -6.24 7.98 2.41
C ASP A 121 -5.54 8.36 3.75
N PRO A 122 -6.21 8.33 4.92
CA PRO A 122 -5.59 8.62 6.22
C PRO A 122 -4.32 7.82 6.57
N ASP A 123 -4.17 6.60 6.04
CA ASP A 123 -2.99 5.76 6.24
C ASP A 123 -1.95 5.92 5.10
N SER A 124 -2.18 6.84 4.16
CA SER A 124 -1.25 7.13 3.07
C SER A 124 -0.03 7.94 3.53
N THR A 125 1.16 7.53 3.07
CA THR A 125 2.41 8.21 3.41
C THR A 125 2.55 9.57 2.72
N SER A 126 2.34 9.66 1.40
CA SER A 126 2.40 10.94 0.66
C SER A 126 1.07 11.67 0.60
N GLY A 127 -0.02 10.92 0.77
CA GLY A 127 -1.37 11.45 0.59
C GLY A 127 -2.03 11.93 1.86
N TYR A 128 -1.35 11.88 3.02
CA TYR A 128 -1.89 12.33 4.32
C TYR A 128 -0.85 12.82 5.33
N LEU A 129 0.23 12.04 5.55
CA LEU A 129 1.26 12.31 6.56
C LEU A 129 2.11 13.58 6.28
#